data_AF-A0A1X6PB94-F1
#
_entry.id   AF-A0A1X6PB94-F1
#
_cell.length_a   1.000
_cell.length_b   1.000
_cell.length_c   1.000
_cell.angle_alpha   90.00
_cell.angle_beta   90.00
_cell.angle_gamma   90.00
#
_symmetry.space_group_name_H-M   'P 1'
#
loop_
_entity.id
_entity.type
_entity.pdbx_description
1 polymer ?
#
loop_
_entity_poly.entity_id
_entity_poly.type
_entity_poly.pdbx_seq_one_letter_code
_entity_poly.pdbx_strand_id
1 'polypeptide(L)'
;MRASTLGAANKSLDALPDKETYRDLVLLEVQYKLNMDEVKGQVWLSTAITVPSRGGGDEPLTARPLFPLLRVRAHFLQALKKRVLQDFFTAIGVSPLTMTMSTAIEWKEKDKCIKSSIGRKALVPATSAALVSVGAGWRVFLPTKVGDEPVVETTLAVFSLVATLVRASLDDAANTTGTHGVGENLTEKITAEQARIEQNWTMENNFQHGICLIDGAMEELARRGTAEGTRASGTAGRGEGTAGDFPHRE
;
A
#
# COMPACT_ATOMS: atom_id res chain seq x y z
N MET A 1 -20.74 -1.60 -5.91
CA MET A 1 -19.50 -1.91 -6.65
C MET A 1 -18.38 -2.04 -5.61
N ARG A 2 -17.50 -3.03 -5.77
CA ARG A 2 -16.71 -3.69 -4.71
C ARG A 2 -15.69 -2.74 -4.03
N ALA A 3 -15.81 -2.54 -2.71
CA ALA A 3 -14.75 -2.02 -1.85
C ALA A 3 -13.61 -3.05 -1.65
N SER A 4 -13.15 -3.67 -2.74
CA SER A 4 -12.00 -4.57 -2.80
C SER A 4 -10.89 -3.88 -3.57
N THR A 5 -10.54 -2.66 -3.15
CA THR A 5 -9.63 -1.79 -3.89
C THR A 5 -8.24 -2.40 -4.05
N LEU A 6 -7.74 -3.12 -3.03
CA LEU A 6 -6.38 -3.65 -3.02
C LEU A 6 -6.05 -4.54 -4.23
N GLY A 7 -6.95 -5.44 -4.62
CA GLY A 7 -6.68 -6.38 -5.71
C GLY A 7 -7.32 -6.01 -7.06
N ALA A 8 -8.35 -5.16 -7.04
CA ALA A 8 -9.07 -4.75 -8.23
C ALA A 8 -8.57 -3.42 -8.83
N ALA A 9 -7.80 -2.63 -8.07
CA ALA A 9 -7.27 -1.37 -8.56
C ALA A 9 -6.30 -1.55 -9.72
N ASN A 10 -6.34 -0.60 -10.66
CA ASN A 10 -5.37 -0.45 -11.74
C ASN A 10 -4.41 0.72 -11.51
N LYS A 11 -4.59 1.46 -10.41
CA LYS A 11 -3.74 2.59 -10.00
C LYS A 11 -3.43 2.47 -8.51
N SER A 12 -2.21 2.83 -8.13
CA SER A 12 -1.73 2.79 -6.76
C SER A 12 -2.56 3.64 -5.81
N LEU A 13 -2.99 4.83 -6.25
CA LEU A 13 -3.86 5.72 -5.47
C LEU A 13 -5.18 5.03 -5.07
N ASP A 14 -5.73 4.21 -5.97
CA ASP A 14 -6.99 3.53 -5.73
C ASP A 14 -6.79 2.30 -4.83
N ALA A 15 -5.63 1.63 -4.89
CA ALA A 15 -5.40 0.35 -4.23
C ALA A 15 -5.36 0.45 -2.69
N LEU A 16 -4.83 1.56 -2.16
CA LEU A 16 -4.60 1.76 -0.73
C LEU A 16 -5.21 3.09 -0.26
N PRO A 17 -6.51 3.13 0.06
CA PRO A 17 -7.16 4.37 0.48
C PRO A 17 -6.57 4.88 1.80
N ASP A 18 -6.49 6.20 1.96
CA ASP A 18 -6.17 6.81 3.25
C ASP A 18 -7.28 6.55 4.29
N LYS A 19 -7.15 7.12 5.48
CA LYS A 19 -8.10 6.89 6.58
C LYS A 19 -9.48 7.50 6.29
N GLU A 20 -9.53 8.66 5.64
CA GLU A 20 -10.75 9.41 5.35
C GLU A 20 -11.51 8.73 4.22
N THR A 21 -10.81 8.43 3.13
CA THR A 21 -11.32 7.63 2.01
C THR A 21 -11.81 6.27 2.49
N TYR A 22 -11.09 5.60 3.41
CA TYR A 22 -11.56 4.34 3.97
C TYR A 22 -12.86 4.48 4.79
N ARG A 23 -13.00 5.56 5.56
CA ARG A 23 -14.25 5.87 6.28
C ARG A 23 -15.41 6.08 5.29
N ASP A 24 -15.16 6.76 4.19
CA ASP A 24 -16.20 7.02 3.19
C ASP A 24 -16.59 5.75 2.44
N LEU A 25 -15.63 4.85 2.17
CA LEU A 25 -15.92 3.51 1.66
C LEU A 25 -16.76 2.67 2.62
N VAL A 26 -16.50 2.76 3.94
CA VAL A 26 -17.34 2.11 4.96
C VAL A 26 -18.77 2.66 4.90
N LEU A 27 -18.93 3.98 4.80
CA LEU A 27 -20.25 4.60 4.66
C LEU A 27 -20.96 4.13 3.39
N LEU A 28 -20.27 4.09 2.25
CA LEU A 28 -20.82 3.63 0.98
C LEU A 28 -21.31 2.18 1.07
N GLU A 29 -20.53 1.31 1.70
CA GLU A 29 -20.91 -0.09 1.87
C GLU A 29 -22.10 -0.24 2.83
N VAL A 30 -22.18 0.58 3.89
CA VAL A 30 -23.35 0.62 4.80
C VAL A 30 -24.60 1.06 4.04
N GLN A 31 -24.52 2.14 3.27
CA GLN A 31 -25.63 2.62 2.43
C GLN A 31 -26.14 1.51 1.51
N TYR A 32 -25.21 0.83 0.82
CA TYR A 32 -25.54 -0.26 -0.09
C TYR A 32 -26.14 -1.48 0.62
N LYS A 33 -25.51 -1.96 1.70
CA LYS A 33 -25.91 -3.21 2.38
C LYS A 33 -27.18 -3.06 3.20
N LEU A 34 -27.42 -1.87 3.75
CA LEU A 34 -28.60 -1.60 4.57
C LEU A 34 -29.69 -0.84 3.81
N ASN A 35 -29.47 -0.55 2.52
CA ASN A 35 -30.39 0.23 1.67
C ASN A 35 -30.78 1.57 2.32
N MET A 36 -29.77 2.32 2.76
CA MET A 36 -29.90 3.61 3.44
C MET A 36 -29.34 4.73 2.57
N ASP A 37 -29.94 5.93 2.67
CA ASP A 37 -29.33 7.15 2.16
C ASP A 37 -28.12 7.57 3.02
N GLU A 38 -27.33 8.51 2.52
CA GLU A 38 -26.09 8.97 3.16
C GLU A 38 -26.32 9.45 4.60
N VAL A 39 -27.36 10.25 4.83
CA VAL A 39 -27.68 10.82 6.14
C VAL A 39 -28.02 9.70 7.12
N LYS A 40 -28.90 8.77 6.73
CA LYS A 40 -29.25 7.60 7.55
C LYS A 40 -28.03 6.71 7.82
N GLY A 41 -27.16 6.51 6.83
CA GLY A 41 -25.92 5.75 7.00
C GLY A 41 -24.97 6.38 8.02
N GLN A 42 -24.77 7.70 7.95
CA GLN A 42 -23.96 8.45 8.92
C GLN A 42 -24.54 8.37 10.34
N VAL A 43 -25.85 8.53 10.47
CA VAL A 43 -26.56 8.39 11.76
C VAL A 43 -26.39 6.97 12.29
N TRP A 44 -26.56 5.94 11.46
CA TRP A 44 -26.41 4.55 11.86
C TRP A 44 -24.99 4.25 12.36
N LEU A 45 -23.97 4.70 11.64
CA LEU A 45 -22.56 4.52 12.01
C LEU A 45 -22.19 5.21 13.33
N SER A 46 -22.86 6.30 13.66
CA SER A 46 -22.59 7.15 14.83
C SER A 46 -23.45 6.81 16.04
N THR A 47 -24.58 6.14 15.83
CA THR A 47 -25.52 5.79 16.90
C THR A 47 -24.95 4.66 17.74
N ALA A 48 -24.91 4.88 19.05
CA ALA A 48 -24.48 3.87 20.01
C ALA A 48 -25.43 2.66 19.99
N ILE A 49 -24.85 1.47 19.82
CA ILE A 49 -25.56 0.19 19.95
C ILE A 49 -25.07 -0.54 21.19
N THR A 50 -25.98 -1.28 21.81
CA THR A 50 -25.65 -2.21 22.89
C THR A 50 -25.01 -3.46 22.30
N VAL A 51 -23.82 -3.81 22.76
CA VAL A 51 -23.11 -5.03 22.38
C VAL A 51 -22.90 -5.95 23.59
N PRO A 52 -22.98 -7.28 23.40
CA PRO A 52 -22.75 -8.21 24.51
C PRO A 52 -21.35 -8.04 25.09
N SER A 53 -21.20 -8.10 26.42
CA SER A 53 -19.89 -8.21 27.03
C SER A 53 -19.23 -9.55 26.65
N ARG A 54 -17.93 -9.54 26.40
CA ARG A 54 -17.16 -10.72 25.95
C ARG A 54 -16.87 -11.73 27.07
N GLY A 55 -17.32 -11.49 28.30
CA GLY A 55 -17.29 -12.42 29.43
C GLY A 55 -18.68 -12.55 30.02
N GLY A 56 -19.20 -13.78 30.12
CA GLY A 56 -20.57 -14.05 30.56
C GLY A 56 -20.84 -13.52 31.96
N GLY A 57 -21.55 -12.39 32.06
CA GLY A 57 -22.04 -11.81 33.31
C GLY A 57 -21.90 -10.29 33.43
N ASP A 58 -21.07 -9.64 32.61
CA ASP A 58 -20.83 -8.19 32.70
C ASP A 58 -21.91 -7.35 32.02
N GLU A 59 -22.04 -6.09 32.46
CA GLU A 59 -22.94 -5.10 31.88
C GLU A 59 -22.74 -4.96 30.35
N PRO A 60 -23.83 -4.85 29.58
CA PRO A 60 -23.74 -4.63 28.14
C PRO A 60 -22.93 -3.38 27.81
N LEU A 61 -21.97 -3.52 26.89
CA LEU A 61 -21.14 -2.41 26.47
C LEU A 61 -21.88 -1.57 25.43
N THR A 62 -21.58 -0.28 25.38
CA THR A 62 -22.05 0.60 24.32
C THR A 62 -20.92 0.82 23.31
N ALA A 63 -21.19 0.55 22.04
CA ALA A 63 -20.23 0.76 20.95
C ALA A 63 -20.90 1.47 19.77
N ARG A 64 -20.15 2.33 19.08
CA ARG A 64 -20.59 2.86 17.78
C ARG A 64 -20.14 1.92 16.67
N PRO A 65 -21.01 1.51 15.72
CA PRO A 65 -20.64 0.58 14.65
C PRO A 65 -19.43 1.00 13.83
N LEU A 66 -19.19 2.32 13.70
CA LEU A 66 -18.03 2.86 13.00
C LEU A 66 -16.70 2.32 13.56
N PHE A 67 -16.52 2.25 14.88
CA PHE A 67 -15.21 1.90 15.45
C PHE A 67 -14.79 0.45 15.15
N PRO A 68 -15.64 -0.58 15.35
CA PRO A 68 -15.33 -1.93 14.90
C PRO A 68 -15.07 -2.02 13.40
N LEU A 69 -15.85 -1.32 12.56
CA LEU A 69 -15.65 -1.32 11.10
C LEU A 69 -14.31 -0.71 10.71
N LEU A 70 -13.88 0.37 11.37
CA LEU A 70 -12.56 0.94 11.17
C LEU A 70 -11.42 0.00 11.60
N ARG A 71 -11.65 -0.83 12.63
CA ARG A 71 -10.66 -1.84 13.09
C ARG A 71 -10.50 -3.01 12.13
N VAL A 72 -11.46 -3.27 11.24
CA VAL A 72 -11.38 -4.35 10.24
C VAL A 72 -10.12 -4.20 9.39
N ARG A 73 -9.79 -2.98 8.96
CA ARG A 73 -8.55 -2.70 8.20
C ARG A 73 -7.29 -3.16 8.94
N ALA A 74 -7.18 -2.83 10.23
CA ALA A 74 -6.01 -3.20 11.02
C ALA A 74 -5.89 -4.73 11.18
N HIS A 75 -6.99 -5.41 11.49
CA HIS A 75 -7.01 -6.87 11.60
C HIS A 75 -6.74 -7.57 10.26
N PHE A 76 -7.28 -7.03 9.17
CA PHE A 76 -7.00 -7.51 7.82
C PHE A 76 -5.50 -7.39 7.49
N LEU A 77 -4.89 -6.23 7.72
CA LEU A 77 -3.45 -6.03 7.50
C LEU A 77 -2.58 -6.95 8.37
N GLN A 78 -2.99 -7.24 9.60
CA GLN A 78 -2.32 -8.22 10.45
C GLN A 78 -2.39 -9.63 9.87
N ALA A 79 -3.58 -10.05 9.39
CA ALA A 79 -3.76 -11.34 8.74
C ALA A 79 -2.98 -11.43 7.42
N LEU A 80 -2.96 -10.35 6.64
CA LEU A 80 -2.20 -10.22 5.40
C LEU A 80 -0.70 -10.33 5.66
N LYS A 81 -0.17 -9.60 6.67
CA LYS A 81 1.24 -9.69 7.11
C LYS A 81 1.63 -11.15 7.37
N LYS A 82 0.83 -11.91 8.11
CA LYS A 82 1.14 -13.32 8.39
C LYS A 82 1.28 -14.17 7.13
N ARG A 83 0.36 -14.01 6.16
CA ARG A 83 0.38 -14.77 4.89
C ARG A 83 1.56 -14.37 4.00
N VAL A 84 1.74 -13.07 3.80
CA VAL A 84 2.85 -12.50 3.02
C VAL A 84 4.20 -12.98 3.53
N LEU A 85 4.41 -12.90 4.84
CA LEU A 85 5.68 -13.30 5.45
C LEU A 85 5.91 -14.80 5.34
N GLN A 86 4.88 -15.62 5.53
CA GLN A 86 4.99 -17.07 5.38
C GLN A 86 5.55 -17.44 4.00
N ASP A 87 5.00 -16.87 2.93
CA ASP A 87 5.39 -17.21 1.55
C ASP A 87 6.75 -16.61 1.18
N PHE A 88 7.04 -15.37 1.61
CA PHE A 88 8.36 -14.77 1.41
C PHE A 88 9.47 -15.59 2.06
N PHE A 89 9.32 -15.93 3.35
CA PHE A 89 10.33 -16.66 4.12
C PHE A 89 10.53 -18.08 3.61
N THR A 90 9.43 -18.75 3.24
CA THR A 90 9.50 -20.06 2.56
C THR A 90 10.31 -19.97 1.26
N ALA A 91 10.08 -18.94 0.44
CA ALA A 91 10.77 -18.76 -0.83
C ALA A 91 12.27 -18.47 -0.69
N ILE A 92 12.70 -17.80 0.38
CA ILE A 92 14.13 -17.59 0.67
C ILE A 92 14.77 -18.73 1.46
N GLY A 93 14.02 -19.80 1.78
CA GLY A 93 14.53 -20.97 2.51
C GLY A 93 14.86 -20.71 3.98
N VAL A 94 14.24 -19.70 4.60
CA VAL A 94 14.47 -19.34 6.01
C VAL A 94 13.15 -19.46 6.76
N SER A 95 13.14 -20.08 7.94
CA SER A 95 11.93 -20.06 8.78
C SER A 95 11.82 -18.73 9.52
N PRO A 96 10.64 -18.08 9.51
CA PRO A 96 10.42 -16.84 10.28
C PRO A 96 10.67 -17.05 11.79
N LEU A 97 10.43 -18.27 12.30
CA LEU A 97 10.61 -18.62 13.71
C LEU A 97 12.08 -18.82 14.10
N THR A 98 12.95 -19.08 13.12
CA THR A 98 14.38 -19.35 13.34
C THR A 98 15.27 -18.25 12.74
N MET A 99 14.68 -17.14 12.30
CA MET A 99 15.41 -16.00 11.77
C MET A 99 16.31 -15.42 12.85
N THR A 100 17.63 -15.43 12.62
CA THR A 100 18.59 -14.80 13.53
C THR A 100 18.69 -13.30 13.24
N MET A 101 19.10 -12.53 14.25
CA MET A 101 19.39 -11.10 14.09
C MET A 101 20.43 -10.83 12.98
N SER A 102 21.48 -11.66 12.87
CA SER A 102 22.51 -11.51 11.85
C SER A 102 21.95 -11.73 10.44
N THR A 103 21.15 -12.77 10.24
CA THR A 103 20.50 -13.04 8.94
C THR A 103 19.51 -11.92 8.58
N ALA A 104 18.75 -11.40 9.56
CA ALA A 104 17.86 -10.26 9.32
C ALA A 104 18.63 -9.00 8.87
N ILE A 105 19.76 -8.70 9.52
CA ILE A 105 20.65 -7.60 9.13
C ILE A 105 21.21 -7.82 7.71
N GLU A 106 21.65 -9.03 7.38
CA GLU A 106 22.16 -9.36 6.06
C GLU A 106 21.12 -9.16 4.94
N TRP A 107 19.85 -9.50 5.19
CA TRP A 107 18.75 -9.29 4.24
C TRP A 107 18.35 -7.82 4.11
N LYS A 108 18.55 -7.02 5.17
CA LYS A 108 18.38 -5.56 5.14
C LYS A 108 19.53 -4.86 4.41
N GLU A 109 20.74 -5.36 4.57
CA GLU A 109 21.94 -4.74 4.02
C GLU A 109 21.79 -4.58 2.49
N LYS A 110 22.04 -3.36 2.00
CA LYS A 110 21.93 -3.00 0.57
C LYS A 110 20.57 -3.32 -0.04
N ASP A 111 19.49 -3.44 0.74
CA ASP A 111 18.15 -3.78 0.27
C ASP A 111 18.09 -5.12 -0.49
N LYS A 112 18.78 -6.17 -0.01
CA LYS A 112 18.78 -7.49 -0.68
C LYS A 112 17.38 -8.04 -0.97
N CYS A 113 16.37 -7.74 -0.14
CA CYS A 113 14.98 -8.11 -0.40
C CYS A 113 14.44 -7.62 -1.76
N ILE A 114 14.84 -6.43 -2.24
CA ILE A 114 14.38 -5.85 -3.51
C ILE A 114 15.47 -5.85 -4.60
N LYS A 115 16.77 -5.90 -4.23
CA LYS A 115 17.90 -5.87 -5.18
C LYS A 115 18.42 -7.25 -5.58
N SER A 116 18.34 -8.24 -4.70
CA SER A 116 18.86 -9.58 -5.01
C SER A 116 17.88 -10.38 -5.86
N SER A 117 18.40 -11.24 -6.73
CA SER A 117 17.56 -12.16 -7.53
C SER A 117 16.66 -13.02 -6.65
N ILE A 118 17.21 -13.57 -5.55
CA ILE A 118 16.46 -14.40 -4.60
C ILE A 118 15.36 -13.60 -3.90
N GLY A 119 15.66 -12.39 -3.43
CA GLY A 119 14.67 -11.51 -2.79
C GLY A 119 13.52 -11.13 -3.71
N ARG A 120 13.84 -10.76 -4.97
CA ARG A 120 12.81 -10.46 -5.98
C ARG A 120 11.93 -11.66 -6.28
N LYS A 121 12.52 -12.84 -6.49
CA LYS A 121 11.77 -14.09 -6.69
C LYS A 121 10.91 -14.46 -5.50
N ALA A 122 11.35 -14.14 -4.27
CA ALA A 122 10.57 -14.37 -3.06
C ALA A 122 9.42 -13.38 -2.85
N LEU A 123 9.51 -12.16 -3.41
CA LEU A 123 8.42 -11.19 -3.38
C LEU A 123 7.25 -11.57 -4.32
N VAL A 124 7.48 -12.38 -5.34
CA VAL A 124 6.41 -12.87 -6.25
C VAL A 124 5.36 -13.72 -5.53
N PRO A 125 5.70 -14.87 -4.89
CA PRO A 125 4.71 -15.66 -4.17
C PRO A 125 4.10 -14.87 -3.00
N ALA A 126 4.87 -14.02 -2.33
CA ALA A 126 4.36 -13.15 -1.28
C ALA A 126 3.28 -12.16 -1.79
N THR A 127 3.49 -11.59 -2.98
CA THR A 127 2.50 -10.70 -3.63
C THR A 127 1.30 -11.48 -4.13
N SER A 128 1.51 -12.67 -4.69
CA SER A 128 0.44 -13.60 -5.06
C SER A 128 -0.45 -13.92 -3.86
N ALA A 129 0.15 -14.24 -2.71
CA ALA A 129 -0.57 -14.51 -1.46
C ALA A 129 -1.45 -13.33 -1.03
N ALA A 130 -0.92 -12.11 -1.17
CA ALA A 130 -1.65 -10.90 -0.83
C ALA A 130 -2.88 -10.70 -1.72
N LEU A 131 -2.73 -10.88 -3.03
CA LEU A 131 -3.82 -10.75 -4.00
C LEU A 131 -4.87 -11.85 -3.85
N VAL A 132 -4.44 -13.10 -3.66
CA VAL A 132 -5.35 -14.23 -3.39
C VAL A 132 -6.15 -13.99 -2.11
N SER A 133 -5.54 -13.41 -1.07
CA SER A 133 -6.21 -13.10 0.21
C SER A 133 -7.34 -12.08 0.08
N VAL A 134 -7.34 -11.27 -0.97
CA VAL A 134 -8.43 -10.31 -1.29
C VAL A 134 -9.32 -10.76 -2.45
N GLY A 135 -9.21 -12.03 -2.88
CA GLY A 135 -10.01 -12.57 -3.97
C GLY A 135 -9.56 -12.11 -5.37
N ALA A 136 -8.36 -11.53 -5.50
CA ALA A 136 -7.77 -11.07 -6.75
C ALA A 136 -6.79 -12.09 -7.35
N GLY A 137 -7.02 -13.39 -7.14
CA GLY A 137 -6.19 -14.45 -7.73
C GLY A 137 -6.17 -14.45 -9.27
N TRP A 138 -7.15 -13.81 -9.92
CA TRP A 138 -7.18 -13.61 -11.37
C TRP A 138 -6.03 -12.75 -11.91
N ARG A 139 -5.29 -12.04 -11.04
CA ARG A 139 -4.06 -11.32 -11.33
C ARG A 139 -2.80 -12.20 -11.35
N VAL A 140 -2.93 -13.47 -10.94
CA VAL A 140 -1.82 -14.41 -10.78
C VAL A 140 -1.85 -15.40 -11.94
N PHE A 141 -0.83 -15.33 -12.79
CA PHE A 141 -0.66 -16.17 -13.96
C PHE A 141 0.37 -17.26 -13.65
N LEU A 142 -0.11 -18.50 -13.55
CA LEU A 142 0.75 -19.65 -13.35
C LEU A 142 1.45 -20.05 -14.66
N PRO A 143 2.70 -20.52 -14.60
CA PRO A 143 3.43 -20.95 -15.78
C PRO A 143 2.73 -22.14 -16.43
N THR A 144 2.59 -22.09 -17.76
CA THR A 144 1.98 -23.18 -18.54
C THR A 144 3.02 -24.11 -19.18
N LYS A 145 4.30 -23.72 -19.15
CA LYS A 145 5.42 -24.49 -19.68
C LYS A 145 6.49 -24.71 -18.61
N VAL A 146 7.21 -25.82 -18.73
CA VAL A 146 8.35 -26.14 -17.87
C VAL A 146 9.45 -25.10 -18.13
N GLY A 147 9.85 -24.39 -17.08
CA GLY A 147 10.89 -23.35 -17.13
C GLY A 147 10.37 -21.91 -17.08
N ASP A 148 9.05 -21.70 -17.24
CA ASP A 148 8.45 -20.37 -17.07
C ASP A 148 8.29 -20.03 -15.58
N GLU A 149 8.45 -18.75 -15.23
CA GLU A 149 8.21 -18.23 -13.88
C GLU A 149 6.76 -17.74 -13.74
N PRO A 150 6.14 -17.86 -12.55
CA PRO A 150 4.83 -17.27 -12.30
C PRO A 150 4.89 -15.75 -12.45
N VAL A 151 3.84 -15.18 -13.04
CA VAL A 151 3.71 -13.75 -13.25
C VAL A 151 2.54 -13.21 -12.44
N VAL A 152 2.75 -12.10 -11.74
CA VAL A 152 1.75 -11.43 -10.92
C VAL A 152 1.56 -10.01 -11.42
N GLU A 153 0.35 -9.70 -11.88
CA GLU A 153 -0.04 -8.33 -12.22
C GLU A 153 -0.47 -7.58 -10.97
N THR A 154 0.13 -6.43 -10.72
CA THR A 154 -0.18 -5.63 -9.53
C THR A 154 0.16 -4.16 -9.74
N THR A 155 -0.41 -3.29 -8.91
CA THR A 155 0.04 -1.90 -8.82
C THR A 155 1.32 -1.78 -8.01
N LEU A 156 2.07 -0.69 -8.22
CA LEU A 156 3.27 -0.39 -7.45
C LEU A 156 2.97 -0.30 -5.94
N ALA A 157 1.88 0.35 -5.53
CA ALA A 157 1.51 0.46 -4.12
C ALA A 157 1.23 -0.88 -3.44
N VAL A 158 0.58 -1.82 -4.13
CA VAL A 158 0.31 -3.16 -3.56
C VAL A 158 1.60 -3.95 -3.43
N PHE A 159 2.48 -3.86 -4.44
CA PHE A 159 3.80 -4.48 -4.37
C PHE A 159 4.66 -3.86 -3.26
N SER A 160 4.65 -2.54 -3.13
CA SER A 160 5.33 -1.80 -2.07
C SER A 160 4.77 -2.11 -0.69
N LEU A 161 3.46 -2.29 -0.53
CA LEU A 161 2.88 -2.78 0.73
C LEU A 161 3.50 -4.11 1.14
N VAL A 162 3.59 -5.07 0.22
CA VAL A 162 4.21 -6.38 0.47
C VAL A 162 5.67 -6.22 0.91
N ALA A 163 6.45 -5.43 0.17
CA ALA A 163 7.85 -5.13 0.51
C ALA A 163 7.99 -4.42 1.86
N THR A 164 7.08 -3.49 2.20
CA THR A 164 7.04 -2.82 3.50
C THR A 164 6.77 -3.80 4.64
N LEU A 165 5.86 -4.76 4.45
CA LEU A 165 5.55 -5.78 5.46
C LEU A 165 6.76 -6.70 5.71
N VAL A 166 7.45 -7.10 4.64
CA VAL A 166 8.70 -7.88 4.72
C VAL A 166 9.78 -7.09 5.46
N ARG A 167 10.02 -5.83 5.07
CA ARG A 167 11.03 -4.98 5.71
C ARG A 167 10.74 -4.75 7.18
N ALA A 168 9.49 -4.44 7.54
CA ALA A 168 9.09 -4.30 8.93
C ALA A 168 9.35 -5.58 9.74
N SER A 169 9.13 -6.76 9.15
CA SER A 169 9.45 -8.03 9.83
C SER A 169 10.95 -8.25 10.00
N LEU A 170 11.77 -7.80 9.06
CA LEU A 170 13.23 -7.86 9.17
C LEU A 170 13.74 -6.83 10.21
N ASP A 171 13.10 -5.66 10.31
CA ASP A 171 13.38 -4.66 11.35
C ASP A 171 13.06 -5.21 12.75
N ASP A 172 11.88 -5.85 12.89
CA ASP A 172 11.46 -6.54 14.10
C ASP A 172 12.50 -7.62 14.50
N ALA A 173 12.92 -8.46 13.54
CA ALA A 173 13.90 -9.54 13.78
C ALA A 173 15.34 -9.05 14.05
N ALA A 174 15.72 -7.91 13.47
CA ALA A 174 17.00 -7.27 13.73
C ALA A 174 17.04 -6.52 15.08
N ASN A 175 15.98 -6.60 15.88
CA ASN A 175 15.79 -5.89 17.14
C ASN A 175 16.09 -4.39 17.03
N THR A 176 15.79 -3.81 15.86
CA THR A 176 15.95 -2.38 15.65
C THR A 176 14.75 -1.69 16.30
N THR A 177 14.80 -1.49 17.62
CA THR A 177 13.81 -0.70 18.37
C THR A 177 13.71 0.69 17.76
N GLY A 178 12.69 0.96 16.94
CA GLY A 178 12.60 2.25 16.28
C GLY A 178 11.33 2.59 15.50
N THR A 179 10.50 1.66 15.03
CA THR A 179 9.22 2.05 14.38
C THR A 179 8.09 1.07 14.67
N HIS A 180 7.60 1.15 15.91
CA HIS A 180 6.41 0.45 16.39
C HIS A 180 5.25 0.53 15.40
N GLY A 181 4.73 -0.64 15.03
CA GLY A 181 3.46 -0.78 14.32
C GLY A 181 3.51 -0.39 12.84
N VAL A 182 2.99 -1.27 12.00
CA VAL A 182 2.53 -0.90 10.66
C VAL A 182 1.34 0.09 10.76
N GLY A 183 0.77 0.33 11.95
CA GLY A 183 -0.50 1.05 12.13
C GLY A 183 -0.47 2.58 11.95
N GLU A 184 0.49 3.29 12.55
CA GLU A 184 0.44 4.77 12.61
C GLU A 184 1.21 5.47 11.48
N ASN A 185 2.00 4.73 10.73
CA ASN A 185 2.77 5.26 9.61
C ASN A 185 2.82 4.28 8.43
N LEU A 186 1.70 3.61 8.12
CA LEU A 186 1.69 2.67 7.00
C LEU A 186 1.94 3.37 5.67
N THR A 187 1.24 4.49 5.46
CA THR A 187 1.25 5.21 4.18
C THR A 187 2.64 5.75 3.87
N GLU A 188 3.31 6.45 4.79
CA GLU A 188 4.66 6.97 4.49
C GLU A 188 5.67 5.83 4.37
N LYS A 189 5.52 4.73 5.12
CA LYS A 189 6.35 3.53 4.94
C LYS A 189 6.15 2.88 3.57
N ILE A 190 4.93 2.86 3.02
CA ILE A 190 4.67 2.40 1.64
C ILE A 190 5.29 3.36 0.64
N THR A 191 5.08 4.67 0.79
CA THR A 191 5.63 5.69 -0.12
C THR A 191 7.16 5.63 -0.17
N ALA A 192 7.81 5.49 0.99
CA ALA A 192 9.26 5.30 1.07
C ALA A 192 9.71 4.02 0.35
N GLU A 193 8.87 2.99 0.37
CA GLU A 193 9.14 1.73 -0.30
C GLU A 193 8.90 1.77 -1.81
N GLN A 194 7.89 2.51 -2.27
CA GLN A 194 7.68 2.82 -3.69
C GLN A 194 8.93 3.51 -4.25
N ALA A 195 9.41 4.56 -3.57
CA ALA A 195 10.62 5.27 -3.98
C ALA A 195 11.86 4.35 -4.03
N ARG A 196 12.01 3.42 -3.07
CA ARG A 196 13.09 2.42 -3.10
C ARG A 196 12.97 1.45 -4.27
N ILE A 197 11.77 1.00 -4.61
CA ILE A 197 11.56 0.11 -5.76
C ILE A 197 11.88 0.85 -7.05
N GLU A 198 11.36 2.06 -7.24
CA GLU A 198 11.63 2.91 -8.41
C GLU A 198 13.12 3.18 -8.62
N GLN A 199 13.89 3.41 -7.56
CA GLN A 199 15.35 3.62 -7.64
C GLN A 199 16.12 2.37 -8.08
N ASN A 200 15.57 1.18 -7.86
CA ASN A 200 16.28 -0.09 -8.04
C ASN A 200 15.78 -0.91 -9.22
N TRP A 201 14.60 -0.58 -9.76
CA TRP A 201 13.91 -1.34 -10.80
C TRP A 201 13.77 -0.45 -12.02
N THR A 202 14.25 -0.92 -13.17
CA THR A 202 14.08 -0.23 -14.46
C THR A 202 12.62 -0.35 -14.94
N MET A 203 11.79 0.66 -14.68
CA MET A 203 10.36 0.68 -15.05
C MET A 203 10.09 0.62 -16.56
N GLU A 204 11.14 0.59 -17.41
CA GLU A 204 11.05 0.47 -18.87
C GLU A 204 10.53 -0.90 -19.33
N ASN A 205 10.68 -1.94 -18.52
CA ASN A 205 10.04 -3.23 -18.73
C ASN A 205 9.06 -3.46 -17.58
N ASN A 206 7.76 -3.38 -17.88
CA ASN A 206 6.69 -3.64 -16.92
C ASN A 206 6.83 -5.03 -16.24
N PHE A 207 7.60 -5.95 -16.82
CA PHE A 207 7.90 -7.28 -16.30
C PHE A 207 9.28 -7.35 -15.66
N GLN A 208 9.33 -7.50 -14.35
CA GLN A 208 10.56 -7.78 -13.62
C GLN A 208 10.40 -8.97 -12.69
N HIS A 209 11.14 -10.05 -12.97
CA HIS A 209 11.27 -11.22 -12.09
C HIS A 209 9.91 -11.80 -11.67
N GLY A 210 8.94 -11.89 -12.57
CA GLY A 210 7.59 -12.38 -12.27
C GLY A 210 6.60 -11.33 -11.72
N ILE A 211 6.98 -10.05 -11.63
CA ILE A 211 6.05 -8.95 -11.32
C ILE A 211 5.77 -8.15 -12.58
N CYS A 212 4.49 -7.95 -12.88
CA CYS A 212 3.99 -7.05 -13.91
C CYS A 212 3.35 -5.81 -13.26
N LEU A 213 4.02 -4.66 -13.31
CA LEU A 213 3.48 -3.40 -12.78
C LEU A 213 2.53 -2.75 -13.79
N ILE A 214 1.26 -2.62 -13.41
CA ILE A 214 0.21 -2.14 -14.31
C ILE A 214 0.05 -0.61 -14.34
N ASP A 215 0.63 0.10 -13.37
CA ASP A 215 0.60 1.57 -13.26
C ASP A 215 1.98 2.24 -13.30
N GLY A 216 3.06 1.45 -13.33
CA GLY A 216 4.44 1.94 -13.25
C GLY A 216 4.85 2.94 -14.35
N ALA A 217 4.28 2.84 -15.55
CA ALA A 217 4.57 3.77 -16.65
C ALA A 217 3.87 5.14 -16.51
N MET A 218 2.74 5.21 -15.79
CA MET A 218 1.93 6.44 -15.69
C MET A 218 2.29 7.30 -14.47
N GLU A 219 2.81 6.71 -13.39
CA GLU A 219 3.25 7.47 -12.20
C GLU A 219 4.56 8.25 -12.43
N GLU A 220 5.48 7.70 -13.22
CA GLU A 220 6.71 8.36 -13.66
C GLU A 220 6.42 9.60 -14.52
N LEU A 221 5.43 9.52 -15.42
CA LEU A 221 4.94 10.64 -16.24
C LEU A 221 4.22 11.71 -15.39
N ALA A 222 3.39 11.30 -14.42
CA ALA A 222 2.70 12.22 -13.53
C ALA A 222 3.68 13.02 -12.64
N ARG A 223 4.72 12.36 -12.10
CA ARG A 223 5.78 13.03 -11.31
C ARG A 223 6.65 13.97 -12.14
N ARG A 224 7.03 13.57 -13.36
CA ARG A 224 7.81 14.42 -14.28
C ARG A 224 7.03 15.68 -14.69
N GLY A 225 5.73 15.56 -14.94
CA GLY A 225 4.86 16.71 -15.19
C GLY A 225 4.80 17.70 -14.02
N THR A 226 4.74 17.22 -12.77
CA THR A 226 4.78 18.09 -11.57
C THR A 226 6.16 18.73 -11.33
N ALA A 227 7.26 18.04 -11.64
CA ALA A 227 8.61 18.59 -11.51
C ALA A 227 8.93 19.66 -12.58
N GLU A 228 8.43 19.49 -13.80
CA GLU A 228 8.54 20.49 -14.87
C GLU A 228 7.66 21.71 -14.62
N GLY A 229 6.44 21.53 -14.09
CA GLY A 229 5.57 22.63 -13.66
C GLY A 229 6.17 23.47 -12.53
N THR A 230 6.88 22.83 -11.59
CA THR A 230 7.55 23.54 -10.48
C THR A 230 8.79 24.31 -10.96
N ARG A 231 9.52 23.80 -11.96
CA ARG A 231 10.66 24.52 -12.59
C ARG A 231 10.20 25.70 -13.45
N ALA A 232 9.06 25.59 -14.13
CA ALA A 232 8.50 26.67 -14.94
C ALA A 232 7.95 27.85 -14.10
N SER A 233 7.54 27.59 -12.85
CA SER A 233 7.06 28.64 -11.93
C SER A 233 8.19 29.40 -11.19
N GLY A 234 9.46 28.95 -11.30
CA GLY A 234 10.59 29.51 -10.56
C GLY A 234 11.40 30.61 -11.27
N THR A 235 11.08 30.94 -12.53
CA THR A 235 11.87 31.89 -13.36
C THR A 235 11.13 33.15 -13.80
N ALA A 236 9.95 33.44 -13.26
CA ALA A 236 9.24 34.69 -13.51
C ALA A 236 9.23 35.57 -12.25
N GLY A 237 10.30 36.35 -12.02
CA GLY A 237 10.32 37.26 -10.88
C GLY A 237 11.60 38.03 -10.61
N ARG A 238 12.20 38.69 -11.62
CA ARG A 238 12.95 39.94 -11.38
C ARG A 238 13.25 40.68 -12.68
N GLY A 239 12.45 41.71 -12.97
CA GLY A 239 12.72 42.71 -14.00
C GLY A 239 12.37 44.06 -13.42
N GLU A 240 13.40 44.76 -12.95
CA GLU A 240 13.35 46.07 -12.33
C GLU A 240 12.79 47.12 -13.29
N GLY A 241 12.01 48.05 -12.74
CA GLY A 241 11.41 49.14 -13.49
C GLY A 241 12.43 50.18 -13.93
N THR A 242 12.19 50.74 -15.11
CA THR A 242 12.72 52.03 -15.52
C THR A 242 11.60 52.87 -16.12
N ALA A 243 11.47 54.07 -15.57
CA ALA A 243 10.58 55.13 -15.99
C ALA A 243 10.99 55.69 -17.37
N GLY A 244 10.00 56.17 -18.11
CA GLY A 244 10.16 56.95 -19.35
C GLY A 244 8.79 57.07 -20.03
N ASP A 245 8.01 58.08 -19.67
CA ASP A 245 7.94 59.41 -20.30
C ASP A 245 6.88 59.44 -21.41
N PHE A 246 5.87 60.29 -21.20
CA PHE A 246 4.76 60.54 -22.13
C PHE A 246 5.26 61.45 -23.26
N PRO A 247 4.62 61.38 -24.45
CA PRO A 247 3.86 62.58 -24.83
C PRO A 247 2.54 62.33 -25.56
N HIS A 248 1.71 63.38 -25.46
CA HIS A 248 0.41 63.63 -26.06
C HIS A 248 0.30 63.47 -27.59
N ARG A 249 -0.93 63.14 -28.03
CA ARG A 249 -1.74 63.71 -29.14
C ARG A 249 -3.05 62.91 -29.18
N GLU A 250 -4.26 63.43 -29.38
CA GLU A 250 -4.88 64.75 -29.57
C GLU A 250 -6.30 64.64 -28.99
#